data_AF-A0A9X1H9E0-F1
#
_entry.id   AF-A0A9X1H9E0-F1
#
_cell.length_a   1.000
_cell.length_b   1.000
_cell.length_c   1.000
_cell.angle_alpha   90.00
_cell.angle_beta   90.00
_cell.angle_gamma   90.00
#
_symmetry.space_group_name_H-M   'P 1'
#
loop_
_entity.id
_entity.type
_entity.pdbx_description
1 polymer ?
#
loop_
_entity_poly.entity_id
_entity_poly.type
_entity_poly.pdbx_seq_one_letter_code
_entity_poly.pdbx_strand_id
1 'polypeptide(L)'
;MKSLKKITFLFFCIAQVSFSQRQDVNQLLIDGEKAYLENNFLLAKDIYLKAVSLGKENKDCWFNLATSELKLEEYENACEHFYQAYLLDDVEALKVIKENCPDFRNGSIMSLNDVEEKPKFIYGKKEYLLIIGNALNPKYTSILRSRFKWSGIMSKYKGSVFVQFKVNKHDGLDVKVLRVSGNQKEAEIIKKEMLSILKDLVVYVSAKQNGVNVDLWDKWSMTFNFLMLGK
;
A
#
# COMPACT_ATOMS: atom_id res chain seq x y z
N MET A 1 72.27 13.20 43.76
CA MET A 1 73.14 12.27 43.01
C MET A 1 72.40 10.97 42.77
N LYS A 2 72.32 10.52 41.51
CA LYS A 2 71.72 9.28 40.94
C LYS A 2 70.18 9.17 40.95
N SER A 3 69.50 8.65 39.93
CA SER A 3 69.61 8.68 38.46
C SER A 3 68.38 7.95 37.92
N LEU A 4 67.66 8.57 36.98
CA LEU A 4 67.07 8.01 35.76
C LEU A 4 66.79 6.48 35.67
N LYS A 5 65.53 6.10 35.38
CA LYS A 5 65.11 5.07 34.39
C LYS A 5 63.69 5.40 33.88
N LYS A 6 63.57 5.96 32.66
CA LYS A 6 63.00 5.37 31.41
C LYS A 6 61.54 4.88 31.56
N ILE A 7 60.56 5.64 31.06
CA ILE A 7 59.92 5.53 29.72
C ILE A 7 59.34 4.15 29.42
N THR A 8 58.02 4.02 29.34
CA THR A 8 57.36 3.43 28.16
C THR A 8 55.94 4.00 28.01
N PHE A 9 55.71 4.53 26.83
CA PHE A 9 54.49 5.11 26.27
C PHE A 9 53.73 3.97 25.58
N LEU A 10 52.45 3.70 25.89
CA LEU A 10 51.57 3.05 24.91
C LEU A 10 50.08 3.07 25.32
N PHE A 11 49.30 3.73 24.45
CA PHE A 11 47.93 3.37 24.03
C PHE A 11 46.85 3.26 25.10
N PHE A 12 46.10 4.35 25.28
CA PHE A 12 44.64 4.23 25.34
C PHE A 12 44.06 4.93 24.11
N CYS A 13 43.97 4.16 23.03
CA CYS A 13 43.16 4.51 21.89
C CYS A 13 41.76 4.85 22.36
N ILE A 14 41.35 6.10 22.10
CA ILE A 14 40.05 6.49 21.59
C ILE A 14 39.03 5.37 21.80
N ALA A 15 38.39 5.36 22.96
CA ALA A 15 37.15 4.62 23.16
C ALA A 15 36.14 5.24 22.19
N GLN A 16 36.16 4.69 20.97
CA GLN A 16 35.01 4.40 20.14
C GLN A 16 33.83 5.32 20.45
N VAL A 17 33.85 6.52 19.88
CA VAL A 17 32.59 7.17 19.48
C VAL A 17 32.06 6.40 18.28
N SER A 18 31.75 5.12 18.47
CA SER A 18 30.66 4.51 17.74
C SER A 18 29.39 5.03 18.41
N PHE A 19 29.11 6.32 18.19
CA PHE A 19 27.74 6.73 17.96
C PHE A 19 27.33 5.91 16.74
N SER A 20 26.88 4.68 17.00
CA SER A 20 26.07 3.93 16.07
C SER A 20 24.85 4.83 15.87
N GLN A 21 24.96 5.80 14.95
CA GLN A 21 23.84 6.55 14.43
C GLN A 21 22.97 5.49 13.77
N ARG A 22 22.08 4.91 14.56
CA ARG A 22 20.97 4.14 14.02
C ARG A 22 20.19 5.17 13.23
N GLN A 23 20.42 5.20 11.92
CA GLN A 23 19.66 6.05 11.03
C GLN A 23 18.20 5.65 11.19
N ASP A 24 17.39 6.59 11.69
CA ASP A 24 15.95 6.44 11.71
C ASP A 24 15.41 6.98 10.37
N VAL A 25 14.32 6.38 9.90
CA VAL A 25 13.66 6.74 8.64
C VAL A 25 13.30 8.22 8.62
N ASN A 26 12.81 8.77 9.74
CA ASN A 26 12.41 10.17 9.82
C ASN A 26 13.61 11.12 9.63
N GLN A 27 14.76 10.79 10.20
CA GLN A 27 15.96 11.60 10.02
C GLN A 27 16.44 11.57 8.57
N LEU A 28 16.42 10.39 7.94
CA LEU A 28 16.76 10.27 6.52
C LEU A 28 15.80 11.07 5.63
N LEU A 29 14.51 11.09 5.95
CA LEU A 29 13.56 11.93 5.21
C LEU A 29 13.87 13.43 5.33
N ILE A 30 14.23 13.90 6.53
CA ILE A 30 14.62 15.30 6.77
C ILE A 30 15.92 15.64 6.02
N ASP A 31 16.93 14.78 6.11
CA ASP A 31 18.22 15.00 5.47
C ASP A 31 18.10 14.97 3.94
N GLY A 32 17.28 14.06 3.41
CA GLY A 32 16.98 13.96 1.99
C GLY A 32 16.23 15.21 1.50
N GLU A 33 15.25 15.70 2.26
CA GLU A 33 14.49 16.91 1.93
C GLU A 33 15.42 18.13 1.88
N LYS A 34 16.34 18.24 2.84
CA LYS A 34 17.35 19.29 2.82
C LYS A 34 18.20 19.25 1.55
N ALA A 35 18.72 18.08 1.19
CA ALA A 35 19.49 17.92 -0.04
C ALA A 35 18.67 18.25 -1.30
N TYR A 36 17.39 17.87 -1.31
CA TYR A 36 16.45 18.17 -2.39
C TYR A 36 16.21 19.68 -2.54
N LEU A 37 15.97 20.40 -1.45
CA LEU A 37 15.79 21.86 -1.44
C LEU A 37 17.05 22.62 -1.85
N GLU A 38 18.23 22.04 -1.62
CA GLU A 38 19.52 22.55 -2.11
C GLU A 38 19.77 22.22 -3.60
N ASN A 39 18.80 21.61 -4.29
CA ASN A 39 18.88 21.09 -5.67
C ASN A 39 19.95 20.00 -5.86
N ASN A 40 20.40 19.35 -4.77
CA ASN A 40 21.32 18.23 -4.82
C ASN A 40 20.54 16.91 -4.94
N PHE A 41 19.91 16.71 -6.10
CA PHE A 41 19.01 15.59 -6.33
C PHE A 41 19.69 14.21 -6.30
N LEU A 42 20.98 14.14 -6.67
CA LEU A 42 21.78 12.90 -6.53
C LEU A 42 21.93 12.52 -5.06
N LEU A 43 22.31 13.47 -4.20
CA LEU A 43 22.42 13.21 -2.77
C LEU A 43 21.06 12.89 -2.14
N ALA A 44 20.01 13.62 -2.52
CA ALA A 44 18.65 13.36 -2.05
C ALA A 44 18.22 11.93 -2.39
N LYS A 45 18.41 11.51 -3.65
CA LYS A 45 18.15 10.13 -4.10
C LYS A 45 18.91 9.10 -3.26
N ASP A 46 20.21 9.28 -3.04
CA ASP A 46 21.02 8.35 -2.23
C ASP A 46 20.54 8.24 -0.78
N ILE A 47 20.09 9.35 -0.19
CA ILE A 47 19.52 9.36 1.15
C ILE A 47 18.16 8.65 1.17
N TYR A 48 17.28 8.93 0.22
CA TYR A 48 15.97 8.31 0.15
C TYR A 48 16.03 6.82 -0.18
N LEU A 49 17.02 6.35 -0.96
CA LEU A 49 17.28 4.92 -1.15
C LEU A 49 17.55 4.23 0.19
N LYS A 50 18.32 4.86 1.09
CA LYS A 50 18.52 4.35 2.45
C LYS A 50 17.22 4.39 3.24
N ALA A 51 16.44 5.46 3.12
CA ALA A 51 15.15 5.58 3.81
C ALA A 51 14.19 4.45 3.40
N VAL A 52 14.06 4.15 2.11
CA VAL A 52 13.27 3.03 1.59
C VAL A 52 13.77 1.69 2.13
N SER A 53 15.10 1.49 2.23
CA SER A 53 15.65 0.24 2.75
C SER A 53 15.28 -0.03 4.22
N LEU A 54 15.09 1.03 5.01
CA LEU A 54 14.70 0.96 6.42
C LEU A 54 13.18 1.05 6.63
N GLY A 55 12.48 1.71 5.72
CA GLY A 55 11.08 2.11 5.85
C GLY A 55 10.26 1.76 4.60
N LYS A 56 10.40 0.57 4.04
CA LYS A 56 9.71 0.15 2.80
C LYS A 56 8.18 0.26 2.82
N GLU A 57 7.57 0.32 4.01
CA GLU A 57 6.12 0.50 4.20
C GLU A 57 5.71 1.97 4.40
N ASN A 58 6.69 2.89 4.45
CA ASN A 58 6.46 4.33 4.48
C ASN A 58 6.39 4.86 3.05
N LYS A 59 5.21 5.34 2.66
CA LYS A 59 4.94 5.90 1.33
C LYS A 59 5.80 7.13 1.00
N ASP A 60 6.13 7.95 2.00
CA ASP A 60 6.91 9.17 1.81
C ASP A 60 8.34 8.85 1.37
N CYS A 61 8.90 7.72 1.83
CA CYS A 61 10.22 7.26 1.38
C CYS A 61 10.23 6.98 -0.13
N TRP A 62 9.21 6.29 -0.64
CA TRP A 62 9.07 6.00 -2.06
C TRP A 62 8.76 7.25 -2.88
N PHE A 63 7.84 8.08 -2.40
CA PHE A 63 7.44 9.30 -3.08
C PHE A 63 8.61 10.27 -3.25
N ASN A 64 9.39 10.49 -2.19
CA ASN A 64 10.52 11.43 -2.22
C ASN A 64 11.70 10.89 -3.04
N LEU A 65 11.93 9.57 -3.01
CA LEU A 65 12.87 8.90 -3.91
C LEU A 65 12.48 9.14 -5.36
N ALA A 66 11.23 8.82 -5.71
CA ALA A 66 10.70 8.98 -7.06
C ALA A 66 10.76 10.44 -7.54
N THR A 67 10.51 11.39 -6.64
CA THR A 67 10.58 12.82 -6.95
C THR A 67 12.01 13.24 -7.28
N SER A 68 13.00 12.73 -6.55
CA SER A 68 14.42 12.99 -6.81
C SER A 68 14.87 12.36 -8.14
N GLU A 69 14.43 11.14 -8.43
CA GLU A 69 14.66 10.47 -9.72
C GLU A 69 14.02 11.21 -10.89
N LEU A 70 12.80 11.73 -10.70
CA LEU A 70 12.13 12.56 -11.70
C LEU A 70 12.92 13.84 -12.01
N LYS A 71 13.50 14.49 -10.98
CA LYS A 71 14.39 15.65 -11.16
C LYS A 71 15.72 15.31 -11.84
N LEU A 72 16.14 14.06 -11.76
CA LEU A 72 17.31 13.51 -12.45
C LEU A 72 16.98 12.94 -13.84
N GLU A 73 15.73 13.09 -14.31
CA GLU A 73 15.24 12.56 -15.59
C GLU A 73 15.29 11.02 -15.68
N GLU A 74 15.34 10.33 -14.54
CA GLU A 74 15.27 8.88 -14.45
C GLU A 74 13.81 8.40 -14.45
N TYR A 75 13.09 8.69 -15.53
CA TYR A 75 11.64 8.54 -15.60
C TYR A 75 11.14 7.13 -15.28
N GLU A 76 11.78 6.08 -15.82
CA GLU A 76 11.35 4.70 -15.58
C GLU A 76 11.38 4.33 -14.09
N ASN A 77 12.47 4.67 -13.40
CA ASN A 77 12.62 4.44 -11.96
C ASN A 77 11.59 5.26 -11.17
N ALA A 78 11.45 6.55 -11.51
CA ALA A 78 10.51 7.44 -10.86
C ALA A 78 9.08 6.91 -10.97
N CYS A 79 8.65 6.46 -12.16
CA CYS A 79 7.31 5.91 -12.37
C CYS A 79 7.06 4.65 -11.51
N GLU A 80 8.02 3.73 -11.44
CA GLU A 80 7.88 2.53 -10.60
C GLU A 80 7.89 2.87 -9.10
N HIS A 81 8.70 3.82 -8.64
CA HIS A 81 8.74 4.23 -7.23
C HIS A 81 7.52 5.07 -6.82
N PHE A 82 7.00 5.95 -7.69
CA PHE A 82 5.68 6.55 -7.46
C PHE A 82 4.60 5.48 -7.40
N TYR A 83 4.67 4.44 -8.25
CA TYR A 83 3.71 3.35 -8.18
C TYR A 83 3.78 2.60 -6.84
N GLN A 84 4.98 2.38 -6.27
CA GLN A 84 5.11 1.84 -4.91
C GLN A 84 4.44 2.75 -3.86
N ALA A 85 4.66 4.07 -3.93
CA ALA A 85 4.00 5.02 -3.04
C ALA A 85 2.46 4.96 -3.16
N TYR A 86 1.93 4.87 -4.38
CA TYR A 86 0.50 4.71 -4.64
C TYR A 86 -0.07 3.39 -4.09
N LEU A 87 0.68 2.28 -4.18
CA LEU A 87 0.30 1.01 -3.57
C LEU A 87 0.19 1.13 -2.04
N LEU A 88 0.98 2.03 -1.44
CA LEU A 88 0.94 2.42 -0.02
C LEU A 88 -0.05 3.56 0.28
N ASP A 89 -1.02 3.79 -0.62
CA ASP A 89 -2.12 4.76 -0.50
C ASP A 89 -1.69 6.24 -0.57
N ASP A 90 -0.58 6.52 -1.25
CA ASP A 90 -0.28 7.88 -1.69
C ASP A 90 -1.09 8.28 -2.93
N VAL A 91 -2.10 9.12 -2.74
CA VAL A 91 -2.97 9.58 -3.84
C VAL A 91 -2.31 10.63 -4.72
N GLU A 92 -1.30 11.34 -4.21
CA GLU A 92 -0.54 12.32 -4.99
C GLU A 92 0.37 11.61 -5.99
N ALA A 93 0.95 10.47 -5.60
CA ALA A 93 1.74 9.64 -6.50
C ALA A 93 0.98 9.25 -7.77
N LEU A 94 -0.31 8.90 -7.66
CA LEU A 94 -1.14 8.58 -8.84
C LEU A 94 -1.29 9.77 -9.80
N LYS A 95 -1.42 10.98 -9.25
CA LYS A 95 -1.49 12.20 -10.06
C LYS A 95 -0.19 12.39 -10.83
N VAL A 96 0.96 12.25 -10.15
CA VAL A 96 2.28 12.39 -10.77
C VAL A 96 2.52 11.32 -11.85
N ILE A 97 2.13 10.05 -11.61
CA ILE A 97 2.21 8.98 -12.62
C ILE A 97 1.40 9.36 -13.87
N LYS A 98 0.16 9.82 -13.72
CA LYS A 98 -0.68 10.19 -14.88
C LYS A 98 -0.11 11.35 -15.69
N GLU A 99 0.60 12.27 -15.03
CA GLU A 99 1.20 13.45 -15.66
C GLU A 99 2.55 13.13 -16.34
N ASN A 100 3.35 12.23 -15.76
CA ASN A 100 4.75 12.02 -16.17
C ASN A 100 5.02 10.64 -16.79
N CYS A 101 4.07 9.70 -16.68
CA CYS A 101 4.22 8.30 -17.08
C CYS A 101 3.03 7.83 -17.94
N PRO A 102 2.76 8.46 -19.10
CA PRO A 102 1.57 8.16 -19.92
C PRO A 102 1.50 6.70 -20.39
N ASP A 103 2.66 6.06 -20.60
CA ASP A 103 2.77 4.66 -21.03
C ASP A 103 3.12 3.70 -19.87
N PHE A 104 2.85 4.09 -18.62
CA PHE A 104 3.22 3.26 -17.47
C PHE A 104 2.67 1.83 -17.61
N ARG A 105 3.60 0.86 -17.60
CA ARG A 105 3.31 -0.57 -17.80
C ARG A 105 2.50 -0.86 -19.06
N ASN A 106 2.75 -0.13 -20.14
CA ASN A 106 2.12 -0.27 -21.44
C ASN A 106 0.57 -0.26 -21.38
N GLY A 107 0.01 0.55 -20.47
CA GLY A 107 -1.44 0.63 -20.28
C GLY A 107 -2.08 -0.60 -19.63
N SER A 108 -1.29 -1.51 -19.04
CA SER A 108 -1.84 -2.68 -18.32
C SER A 108 -2.55 -2.33 -17.01
N ILE A 109 -2.46 -1.06 -16.58
CA ILE A 109 -3.24 -0.48 -15.47
C ILE A 109 -4.04 0.71 -16.00
N MET A 110 -5.36 0.67 -15.86
CA MET A 110 -6.27 1.67 -16.46
C MET A 110 -7.23 2.26 -15.42
N SER A 111 -7.87 3.40 -15.74
CA SER A 111 -8.99 3.86 -14.91
C SER A 111 -10.25 3.05 -15.25
N LEU A 112 -11.14 2.90 -14.27
CA LEU A 112 -12.46 2.27 -14.45
C LEU A 112 -13.28 2.89 -15.60
N ASN A 113 -13.05 4.15 -15.94
CA ASN A 113 -13.76 4.84 -17.03
C ASN A 113 -13.10 4.66 -18.39
N ASP A 114 -11.86 4.20 -18.44
CA ASP A 114 -11.09 4.04 -19.68
C ASP A 114 -11.15 2.61 -20.22
N VAL A 115 -11.74 1.67 -19.47
CA VAL A 115 -11.90 0.27 -19.87
C VAL A 115 -13.22 0.04 -20.62
N GLU A 116 -13.18 -0.80 -21.65
CA GLU A 116 -14.35 -1.26 -22.40
C GLU A 116 -15.31 -2.11 -21.54
N GLU A 117 -14.76 -3.04 -20.77
CA GLU A 117 -15.52 -3.86 -19.84
C GLU A 117 -15.15 -3.54 -18.39
N LYS A 118 -16.14 -3.10 -17.62
CA LYS A 118 -16.02 -2.85 -16.18
C LYS A 118 -15.96 -4.18 -15.40
N PRO A 119 -15.34 -4.20 -14.21
CA PRO A 119 -15.24 -5.40 -13.39
C PRO A 119 -16.61 -5.87 -12.93
N LYS A 120 -16.75 -7.19 -12.83
CA LYS A 120 -18.03 -7.88 -12.59
C LYS A 120 -17.87 -8.94 -11.52
N PHE A 121 -18.98 -9.51 -11.12
CA PHE A 121 -19.02 -10.74 -10.34
C PHE A 121 -20.11 -11.66 -10.86
N ILE A 122 -19.86 -12.97 -10.72
CA ILE A 122 -20.81 -14.01 -11.05
C ILE A 122 -21.35 -14.59 -9.75
N TYR A 123 -22.67 -14.64 -9.63
CA TYR A 123 -23.36 -15.28 -8.52
C TYR A 123 -24.47 -16.19 -9.05
N GLY A 124 -24.38 -17.48 -8.74
CA GLY A 124 -25.18 -18.50 -9.40
C GLY A 124 -24.77 -18.63 -10.87
N LYS A 125 -25.69 -18.34 -11.79
CA LYS A 125 -25.44 -18.38 -13.25
C LYS A 125 -25.61 -17.01 -13.93
N LYS A 126 -25.55 -15.93 -13.15
CA LYS A 126 -25.78 -14.57 -13.63
C LYS A 126 -24.57 -13.69 -13.33
N GLU A 127 -24.25 -12.84 -14.30
CA GLU A 127 -23.20 -11.84 -14.22
C GLU A 127 -23.79 -10.49 -13.80
N TYR A 128 -23.06 -9.77 -12.97
CA TYR A 128 -23.45 -8.47 -12.45
C TYR A 128 -22.23 -7.55 -12.44
N LEU A 129 -22.40 -6.29 -12.86
CA LEU A 129 -21.35 -5.28 -12.64
C LEU A 129 -21.04 -5.19 -11.14
N LEU A 130 -19.76 -5.09 -10.78
CA LEU A 130 -19.37 -4.92 -9.38
C LEU A 130 -19.72 -3.50 -8.89
N ILE A 131 -19.59 -2.52 -9.77
CA ILE A 131 -19.82 -1.09 -9.51
C ILE A 131 -20.92 -0.56 -10.42
N ILE A 132 -21.87 0.17 -9.84
CA ILE A 132 -22.93 0.88 -10.56
C ILE A 132 -22.85 2.35 -10.17
N GLY A 133 -22.58 3.22 -11.15
CA GLY A 133 -22.21 4.61 -10.86
C GLY A 133 -20.94 4.65 -10.01
N ASN A 134 -21.03 5.24 -8.82
CA ASN A 134 -19.91 5.35 -7.87
C ASN A 134 -20.08 4.45 -6.64
N ALA A 135 -20.96 3.44 -6.70
CA ALA A 135 -21.27 2.58 -5.56
C ALA A 135 -21.19 1.10 -5.92
N LEU A 136 -20.96 0.24 -4.91
CA LEU A 136 -21.05 -1.21 -5.11
C LEU A 136 -22.46 -1.61 -5.50
N ASN A 137 -22.54 -2.63 -6.33
CA ASN A 137 -23.80 -3.22 -6.73
C ASN A 137 -24.62 -3.67 -5.50
N PRO A 138 -25.88 -3.23 -5.36
CA PRO A 138 -26.73 -3.63 -4.23
C PRO A 138 -26.87 -5.14 -4.07
N LYS A 139 -26.84 -5.91 -5.17
CA LYS A 139 -26.87 -7.38 -5.12
C LYS A 139 -25.63 -7.94 -4.43
N TYR A 140 -24.45 -7.42 -4.73
CA TYR A 140 -23.19 -7.81 -4.09
C TYR A 140 -23.26 -7.56 -2.58
N THR A 141 -23.65 -6.34 -2.19
CA THR A 141 -23.74 -5.98 -0.76
C THR A 141 -24.80 -6.78 0.01
N SER A 142 -25.87 -7.21 -0.66
CA SER A 142 -26.89 -8.10 -0.10
C SER A 142 -26.37 -9.52 0.15
N ILE A 143 -25.66 -10.10 -0.83
CA ILE A 143 -25.02 -11.42 -0.70
C ILE A 143 -24.01 -11.40 0.45
N LEU A 144 -23.17 -10.37 0.49
CA LEU A 144 -22.16 -10.20 1.52
C LEU A 144 -22.76 -10.07 2.93
N ARG A 145 -23.80 -9.24 3.10
CA ARG A 145 -24.53 -9.15 4.38
C ARG A 145 -25.10 -10.48 4.83
N SER A 146 -25.68 -11.25 3.89
CA SER A 146 -26.17 -12.60 4.18
C SER A 146 -25.02 -13.49 4.66
N ARG A 147 -23.89 -13.50 3.96
CA ARG A 147 -22.71 -14.31 4.32
C ARG A 147 -22.15 -13.96 5.70
N PHE A 148 -22.10 -12.68 6.07
CA PHE A 148 -21.69 -12.26 7.43
C PHE A 148 -22.64 -12.75 8.52
N LYS A 149 -23.96 -12.70 8.28
CA LYS A 149 -24.95 -13.21 9.24
C LYS A 149 -24.74 -14.70 9.57
N TRP A 150 -24.33 -15.48 8.57
CA TRP A 150 -24.10 -16.92 8.71
C TRP A 150 -22.67 -17.31 9.07
N SER A 151 -21.74 -16.35 9.15
CA SER A 151 -20.38 -16.61 9.59
C SER A 151 -20.37 -16.87 11.10
N GLY A 152 -19.79 -18.00 11.51
CA GLY A 152 -19.65 -18.36 12.92
C GLY A 152 -18.70 -17.45 13.71
N ILE A 153 -17.96 -16.57 13.04
CA ILE A 153 -17.08 -15.56 13.64
C ILE A 153 -17.79 -14.21 13.58
N MET A 154 -18.17 -13.74 12.39
CA MET A 154 -18.72 -12.39 12.22
C MET A 154 -20.05 -12.21 12.97
N SER A 155 -20.84 -13.26 13.15
CA SER A 155 -22.11 -13.21 13.90
C SER A 155 -21.95 -13.09 15.42
N LYS A 156 -20.77 -13.42 15.97
CA LYS A 156 -20.52 -13.40 17.43
C LYS A 156 -20.06 -12.05 17.94
N TYR A 157 -19.56 -11.21 17.05
CA TYR A 157 -18.90 -9.98 17.43
C TYR A 157 -19.75 -8.75 17.12
N LYS A 158 -19.47 -7.68 17.85
CA LYS A 158 -20.02 -6.36 17.59
C LYS A 158 -18.90 -5.44 17.16
N GLY A 159 -19.05 -4.82 16.00
CA GLY A 159 -18.06 -3.90 15.50
C GLY A 159 -18.25 -3.58 14.03
N SER A 160 -17.18 -3.07 13.45
CA SER A 160 -17.11 -2.76 12.03
C SER A 160 -15.74 -3.07 11.48
N VAL A 161 -15.68 -3.51 10.23
CA VAL A 161 -14.45 -3.64 9.48
C VAL A 161 -14.48 -2.61 8.35
N PHE A 162 -13.44 -1.79 8.27
CA PHE A 162 -13.20 -0.94 7.12
C PHE A 162 -12.22 -1.66 6.20
N VAL A 163 -12.67 -1.95 4.97
CA VAL A 163 -11.85 -2.61 3.95
C VAL A 163 -11.69 -1.71 2.74
N GLN A 164 -10.57 -1.88 2.08
CA GLN A 164 -10.33 -1.41 0.72
C GLN A 164 -10.06 -2.63 -0.15
N PHE A 165 -10.59 -2.65 -1.37
CA PHE A 165 -10.39 -3.75 -2.29
C PHE A 165 -10.43 -3.32 -3.75
N LYS A 166 -9.88 -4.17 -4.62
CA LYS A 166 -9.98 -4.06 -6.08
C LYS A 166 -10.02 -5.46 -6.70
N VAL A 167 -10.61 -5.55 -7.89
CA VAL A 167 -10.49 -6.75 -8.73
C VAL A 167 -9.20 -6.61 -9.53
N ASN A 168 -8.32 -7.60 -9.46
CA ASN A 168 -7.07 -7.61 -10.23
C ASN A 168 -7.27 -8.27 -11.59
N LYS A 169 -6.28 -8.20 -12.48
CA LYS A 169 -6.31 -8.80 -13.83
C LYS A 169 -6.41 -10.34 -13.88
N HIS A 170 -6.29 -11.02 -12.75
CA HIS A 170 -6.33 -12.48 -12.65
C HIS A 170 -7.70 -13.00 -12.17
N ASP A 171 -8.76 -12.24 -12.41
CA ASP A 171 -10.12 -12.54 -11.94
C ASP A 171 -10.20 -12.75 -10.41
N GLY A 172 -9.29 -12.12 -9.67
CA GLY A 172 -9.15 -12.22 -8.22
C GLY A 172 -9.48 -10.91 -7.50
N LEU A 173 -9.57 -10.99 -6.17
CA LEU A 173 -9.82 -9.84 -5.30
C LEU A 173 -8.61 -9.55 -4.41
N ASP A 174 -8.02 -8.37 -4.60
CA ASP A 174 -7.03 -7.82 -3.67
C ASP A 174 -7.79 -7.08 -2.57
N VAL A 175 -7.54 -7.44 -1.31
CA VAL A 175 -8.24 -6.89 -0.15
C VAL A 175 -7.26 -6.44 0.92
N LYS A 176 -7.43 -5.21 1.40
CA LYS A 176 -6.72 -4.65 2.55
C LYS A 176 -7.74 -4.31 3.63
N VAL A 177 -7.62 -4.96 4.78
CA VAL A 177 -8.38 -4.60 5.99
C VAL A 177 -7.64 -3.46 6.67
N LEU A 178 -8.22 -2.27 6.63
CA LEU A 178 -7.60 -1.04 7.12
C LEU A 178 -7.86 -0.83 8.62
N ARG A 179 -9.04 -1.22 9.10
CA ARG A 179 -9.41 -1.06 10.50
C ARG A 179 -10.43 -2.11 10.92
N VAL A 180 -10.27 -2.63 12.13
CA VAL A 180 -11.28 -3.41 12.84
C VAL A 180 -11.66 -2.66 14.11
N SER A 181 -12.93 -2.34 14.27
CA SER A 181 -13.47 -1.77 15.51
C SER A 181 -14.11 -2.84 16.38
N GLY A 182 -14.29 -2.54 17.67
CA GLY A 182 -14.75 -3.51 18.67
C GLY A 182 -13.58 -4.13 19.44
N ASN A 183 -13.67 -5.42 19.74
CA ASN A 183 -12.69 -6.13 20.55
C ASN A 183 -11.35 -6.32 19.82
N GLN A 184 -10.33 -5.56 20.24
CA GLN A 184 -9.00 -5.60 19.62
C GLN A 184 -8.30 -6.96 19.79
N LYS A 185 -8.64 -7.74 20.83
CA LYS A 185 -8.07 -9.09 21.02
C LYS A 185 -8.48 -10.06 19.89
N GLU A 186 -9.57 -9.76 19.20
CA GLU A 186 -10.16 -10.62 18.16
C GLU A 186 -10.00 -10.02 16.76
N ALA A 187 -9.34 -8.86 16.65
CA ALA A 187 -9.18 -8.13 15.39
C ALA A 187 -8.52 -8.99 14.30
N GLU A 188 -7.51 -9.78 14.65
CA GLU A 188 -6.83 -10.67 13.71
C GLU A 188 -7.71 -11.82 13.23
N ILE A 189 -8.56 -12.37 14.10
CA ILE A 189 -9.51 -13.43 13.74
C ILE A 189 -10.58 -12.86 12.81
N ILE A 190 -11.13 -11.69 13.14
CA ILE A 190 -12.10 -10.97 12.32
C ILE A 190 -11.51 -10.61 10.95
N LYS A 191 -10.26 -10.15 10.92
CA LYS A 191 -9.53 -9.82 9.68
C LYS A 191 -9.39 -11.04 8.78
N LYS A 192 -8.96 -12.19 9.33
CA LYS A 192 -8.84 -13.44 8.57
C LYS A 192 -10.18 -13.91 8.01
N GLU A 193 -11.23 -13.88 8.84
CA GLU A 193 -12.58 -14.25 8.40
C GLU A 193 -13.10 -13.32 7.31
N MET A 194 -12.92 -12.01 7.45
CA MET A 194 -13.31 -11.02 6.44
C MET A 194 -12.62 -11.30 5.10
N LEU A 195 -11.31 -11.54 5.12
CA LEU A 195 -10.53 -11.85 3.93
C LEU A 195 -11.01 -13.15 3.26
N SER A 196 -11.27 -14.19 4.05
CA SER A 196 -11.82 -15.46 3.57
C SER A 196 -13.19 -15.27 2.91
N ILE A 197 -14.11 -14.61 3.62
CA ILE A 197 -15.47 -14.36 3.12
C ILE A 197 -15.45 -13.57 1.81
N LEU A 198 -14.66 -12.51 1.72
CA LEU A 198 -14.60 -11.68 0.52
C LEU A 198 -14.02 -12.45 -0.66
N LYS A 199 -12.92 -13.19 -0.48
CA LYS A 199 -12.30 -13.96 -1.56
C LYS A 199 -13.20 -15.06 -2.12
N ASP A 200 -14.01 -15.68 -1.25
CA ASP A 200 -14.87 -16.82 -1.62
C ASP A 200 -16.34 -16.44 -1.87
N LEU A 201 -16.68 -15.14 -1.82
CA LEU A 201 -18.08 -14.71 -1.85
C LEU A 201 -18.76 -15.02 -3.19
N VAL A 202 -18.04 -14.76 -4.27
CA VAL A 202 -18.48 -14.77 -5.66
C VAL A 202 -17.28 -15.07 -6.56
N VAL A 203 -17.53 -15.42 -7.81
CA VAL A 203 -16.45 -15.42 -8.82
C VAL A 203 -16.29 -14.00 -9.33
N TYR A 204 -15.11 -13.42 -9.18
CA TYR A 204 -14.80 -12.09 -9.70
C TYR A 204 -14.44 -12.18 -11.18
N VAL A 205 -14.70 -11.10 -11.92
CA VAL A 205 -14.30 -10.97 -13.31
C VAL A 205 -13.62 -9.62 -13.47
N SER A 206 -12.39 -9.64 -13.98
CA SER A 206 -11.55 -8.47 -14.20
C SER A 206 -12.19 -7.47 -15.16
N ALA A 207 -11.72 -6.23 -15.09
CA ALA A 207 -11.93 -5.29 -16.18
C ALA A 207 -11.17 -5.75 -17.43
N LYS A 208 -11.68 -5.38 -18.61
CA LYS A 208 -11.01 -5.70 -19.88
C LYS A 208 -10.87 -4.48 -20.76
N GLN A 209 -9.75 -4.43 -21.47
CA GLN A 209 -9.50 -3.54 -22.59
C GLN A 209 -9.05 -4.37 -23.77
N ASN A 210 -9.68 -4.19 -24.93
CA ASN A 210 -9.38 -4.95 -26.15
C ASN A 210 -9.44 -6.48 -25.92
N GLY A 211 -10.36 -6.93 -25.06
CA GLY A 211 -10.52 -8.34 -24.68
C GLY A 211 -9.45 -8.90 -23.72
N VAL A 212 -8.47 -8.11 -23.28
CA VAL A 212 -7.42 -8.51 -22.33
C VAL A 212 -7.76 -8.01 -20.93
N ASN A 213 -7.56 -8.86 -19.92
CA ASN A 213 -7.75 -8.46 -18.53
C ASN A 213 -6.70 -7.43 -18.11
N VAL A 214 -7.13 -6.33 -17.48
CA VAL A 214 -6.27 -5.24 -17.00
C VAL A 214 -6.45 -5.00 -15.51
N ASP A 215 -5.42 -4.46 -14.87
CA ASP A 215 -5.52 -3.94 -13.51
C ASP A 215 -6.16 -2.54 -13.54
N LEU A 216 -6.74 -2.13 -12.41
CA LEU A 216 -7.32 -0.79 -12.27
C LEU A 216 -6.58 0.07 -11.25
N TRP A 217 -6.52 1.37 -11.53
CA TRP A 217 -6.15 2.42 -10.57
C TRP A 217 -7.21 2.63 -9.48
N ASP A 218 -8.43 2.23 -9.75
CA ASP A 218 -9.56 2.41 -8.85
C ASP A 218 -9.52 1.38 -7.71
N LYS A 219 -9.55 1.88 -6.47
CA LYS A 219 -9.75 1.07 -5.26
C LYS A 219 -11.08 1.47 -4.63
N TRP A 220 -11.88 0.50 -4.19
CA TRP A 220 -13.14 0.77 -3.50
C TRP A 220 -13.01 0.48 -2.01
N SER A 221 -13.61 1.35 -1.20
CA SER A 221 -13.59 1.21 0.25
C SER A 221 -15.01 1.08 0.79
N MET A 222 -15.18 0.24 1.81
CA MET A 222 -16.47 0.07 2.46
C MET A 222 -16.30 -0.29 3.94
N THR A 223 -17.21 0.22 4.76
CA THR A 223 -17.37 -0.17 6.16
C THR A 223 -18.47 -1.21 6.27
N PHE A 224 -18.12 -2.38 6.80
CA PHE A 224 -19.08 -3.43 7.12
C PHE A 224 -19.36 -3.44 8.61
N ASN A 225 -20.61 -3.15 8.98
CA ASN A 225 -21.06 -3.29 10.36
C ASN A 225 -21.55 -4.72 10.57
N PHE A 226 -21.13 -5.31 11.70
CA PHE A 226 -21.61 -6.60 12.16
C PHE A 226 -22.09 -6.44 13.60
N LEU A 227 -23.32 -6.92 13.84
CA LEU A 227 -24.03 -6.77 15.11
C LEU A 227 -24.42 -8.16 15.61
N MET A 228 -24.48 -8.32 16.93
CA MET A 228 -25.35 -9.33 17.52
C MET A 228 -26.78 -9.04 17.05
N LEU A 229 -27.36 -9.94 16.27
CA LEU A 229 -28.80 -10.13 16.32
C LEU A 229 -29.05 -10.71 17.71
N GLY A 230 -29.54 -9.86 18.62
CA GLY A 230 -30.08 -10.32 19.90
C GLY A 230 -31.06 -11.46 19.62
N LYS A 231 -30.94 -12.53 20.41
CA LYS A 231 -32.03 -13.48 20.58
C LYS A 231 -33.26 -12.76 21.12
#